data_AF-A0A7S6MD54-F1
#
_entry.id   AF-A0A7S6MD54-F1
#
_cell.length_a   1.000
_cell.length_b   1.000
_cell.length_c   1.000
_cell.angle_alpha   90.00
_cell.angle_beta   90.00
_cell.angle_gamma   90.00
#
_symmetry.space_group_name_H-M   'P 1'
#
loop_
_entity.id
_entity.type
_entity.pdbx_description
1 polymer ?
#
loop_
_entity_poly.entity_id
_entity_poly.type
_entity_poly.pdbx_seq_one_letter_code
_entity_poly.pdbx_strand_id
1 'polypeptide(L)'
;MRNRMPTTIGVFSLAFLAPVAHAAATLPGPVLSMPFIDEASGEIVKVDLEKNYFQIRHADADMTIVINEKTVFTINGKEAKREEALKKGHTAVVKHEGRIATRVDVTTSP
;
A
#
# COMPACT_ATOMS: atom_id res chain seq x y z
N MET A 1 56.80 -9.92 -43.69
CA MET A 1 57.29 -9.37 -44.98
C MET A 1 56.10 -9.26 -45.94
N ARG A 2 56.01 -8.15 -46.70
CA ARG A 2 55.02 -7.81 -47.76
C ARG A 2 53.70 -7.24 -47.21
N ASN A 3 53.44 -5.92 -47.17
CA ASN A 3 53.74 -4.77 -48.04
C ASN A 3 52.86 -4.72 -49.32
N ARG A 4 52.14 -3.57 -49.50
CA ARG A 4 51.37 -3.04 -50.67
C ARG A 4 49.91 -3.55 -50.80
N MET A 5 48.89 -2.77 -51.17
CA MET A 5 48.72 -1.39 -51.70
C MET A 5 47.19 -1.01 -51.65
N PRO A 6 46.81 0.26 -51.96
CA PRO A 6 45.48 0.85 -51.79
C PRO A 6 44.57 0.64 -53.03
N THR A 7 43.54 1.49 -53.22
CA THR A 7 42.46 1.55 -54.26
C THR A 7 41.18 0.82 -53.81
N THR A 8 40.01 1.44 -53.66
CA THR A 8 39.31 2.34 -54.59
C THR A 8 38.29 3.20 -53.84
N ILE A 9 38.28 4.49 -54.13
CA ILE A 9 37.24 5.45 -53.74
C ILE A 9 36.05 5.25 -54.67
N GLY A 10 34.94 4.74 -54.14
CA GLY A 10 33.64 4.67 -54.79
C GLY A 10 32.67 5.60 -54.08
N VAL A 11 32.49 6.79 -54.64
CA VAL A 11 31.35 7.67 -54.35
C VAL A 11 30.11 6.98 -54.91
N PHE A 12 28.97 6.97 -54.20
CA PHE A 12 27.66 7.33 -54.77
C PHE A 12 26.51 7.26 -53.75
N SER A 13 25.69 8.31 -53.82
CA SER A 13 24.26 8.40 -53.53
C SER A 13 23.74 8.36 -52.09
N LEU A 14 23.42 9.58 -51.64
CA LEU A 14 22.13 10.02 -51.11
C LEU A 14 21.10 8.91 -50.81
N ALA A 15 20.62 8.89 -49.57
CA ALA A 15 19.18 8.85 -49.30
C ALA A 15 18.88 9.45 -47.92
N PHE A 16 17.96 10.40 -47.92
CA PHE A 16 17.23 10.91 -46.77
C PHE A 16 16.74 9.77 -45.87
N LEU A 17 16.95 9.92 -44.56
CA LEU A 17 16.10 9.32 -43.53
C LEU A 17 16.31 10.07 -42.22
N ALA A 18 15.47 11.09 -41.99
CA ALA A 18 15.11 11.44 -40.62
C ALA A 18 14.17 10.32 -40.14
N PRO A 19 14.40 9.77 -38.94
CA PRO A 19 13.40 10.00 -37.92
C PRO A 19 13.99 10.20 -36.51
N VAL A 20 13.41 11.19 -35.83
CA VAL A 20 12.91 11.14 -34.45
C VAL A 20 13.65 10.21 -33.48
N ALA A 21 14.33 10.78 -32.50
CA ALA A 21 14.05 10.50 -31.08
C ALA A 21 15.02 11.24 -30.16
N HIS A 22 14.57 11.38 -28.90
CA HIS A 22 15.30 11.74 -27.70
C HIS A 22 15.50 13.24 -27.43
N ALA A 23 14.61 13.81 -26.62
CA ALA A 23 14.79 13.70 -25.18
C ALA A 23 13.69 14.50 -24.46
N ALA A 24 12.70 13.78 -23.97
CA ALA A 24 11.98 14.18 -22.77
C ALA A 24 11.55 12.88 -22.09
N ALA A 25 12.54 12.20 -21.49
CA ALA A 25 12.25 11.32 -20.39
C ALA A 25 11.75 12.23 -19.25
N THR A 26 10.48 12.62 -19.30
CA THR A 26 9.76 12.98 -18.09
C THR A 26 9.67 11.69 -17.32
N LEU A 27 10.64 11.52 -16.41
CA LEU A 27 10.59 10.49 -15.38
C LEU A 27 9.16 10.51 -14.81
N PRO A 28 8.42 9.40 -14.82
CA PRO A 28 7.33 9.27 -13.89
C PRO A 28 7.99 9.38 -12.51
N GLY A 29 7.86 10.56 -11.90
CA GLY A 29 8.20 10.71 -10.49
C GLY A 29 7.47 9.60 -9.73
N PRO A 30 8.04 9.07 -8.63
CA PRO A 30 7.31 8.13 -7.80
C PRO A 30 6.01 8.83 -7.42
N VAL A 31 4.89 8.39 -8.01
CA VAL A 31 3.59 8.67 -7.45
C VAL A 31 3.68 7.95 -6.12
N LEU A 32 3.92 8.71 -5.06
CA LEU A 32 3.76 8.25 -3.70
C LEU A 32 2.28 7.89 -3.62
N SER A 33 1.95 6.66 -3.98
CA SER A 33 0.71 6.01 -3.62
C SER A 33 0.70 6.01 -2.11
N MET A 34 0.25 7.11 -1.52
CA MET A 34 -0.12 7.15 -0.12
C MET A 34 -1.06 5.95 0.05
N PRO A 35 -0.75 5.03 0.98
CA PRO A 35 -1.64 3.91 1.21
C PRO A 35 -3.03 4.48 1.47
N PHE A 36 -4.03 3.98 0.74
CA PHE A 36 -5.42 4.36 0.97
C PHE A 36 -5.79 3.73 2.32
N ILE A 37 -5.51 4.48 3.39
CA ILE A 37 -5.85 4.10 4.75
C ILE A 37 -7.28 4.58 4.95
N ASP A 38 -8.23 3.68 4.76
CA ASP A 38 -9.59 3.89 5.22
C ASP A 38 -9.60 3.78 6.75
N GLU A 39 -10.30 4.71 7.39
CA GLU A 39 -10.50 4.73 8.83
C GLU A 39 -11.97 4.42 9.12
N ALA A 40 -12.20 3.38 9.92
CA ALA A 40 -13.52 2.97 10.36
C ALA A 40 -13.59 2.98 11.88
N SER A 41 -14.61 3.60 12.43
CA SER A 41 -14.84 3.67 13.88
C SER A 41 -16.16 3.01 14.26
N GLY A 42 -16.18 2.26 15.35
CA GLY A 42 -17.40 1.58 15.77
C GLY A 42 -17.26 0.79 17.05
N GLU A 43 -18.39 0.35 17.59
CA GLU A 43 -18.41 -0.56 18.73
C GLU A 43 -18.01 -1.97 18.27
N ILE A 44 -17.09 -2.62 19.00
CA ILE A 44 -16.76 -4.02 18.75
C ILE A 44 -17.96 -4.88 19.16
N VAL A 45 -18.61 -5.52 18.19
CA VAL A 45 -19.80 -6.37 18.40
C VAL A 45 -19.46 -7.85 18.47
N LYS A 46 -18.37 -8.25 17.79
CA LYS A 46 -17.93 -9.65 17.70
C LYS A 46 -16.41 -9.71 17.53
N VAL A 47 -15.79 -10.70 18.15
CA VAL A 47 -14.34 -10.94 18.08
C VAL A 47 -14.13 -12.43 17.85
N ASP A 48 -13.39 -12.79 16.79
CA ASP A 48 -12.97 -14.16 16.51
C ASP A 48 -11.44 -14.19 16.41
N LEU A 49 -10.79 -14.43 17.55
CA LEU A 49 -9.33 -14.38 17.61
C LEU A 49 -8.68 -15.53 16.83
N GLU A 50 -9.29 -16.72 16.85
CA GLU A 50 -8.80 -17.89 16.12
C GLU A 50 -8.78 -17.68 14.60
N LYS A 51 -9.73 -16.89 14.08
CA LYS A 51 -9.86 -16.60 12.65
C LYS A 51 -9.25 -15.25 12.24
N ASN A 52 -8.61 -14.56 13.18
CA ASN A 52 -7.97 -13.27 12.93
C ASN A 52 -8.91 -12.22 12.33
N TYR A 53 -10.12 -12.11 12.86
CA TYR A 53 -11.00 -10.99 12.53
C TYR A 53 -11.85 -10.54 13.71
N PHE A 54 -12.39 -9.34 13.61
CA PHE A 54 -13.42 -8.82 14.51
C PHE A 54 -14.44 -8.01 13.70
N GLN A 55 -15.61 -7.75 14.28
CA GLN A 55 -16.63 -6.93 13.65
C GLN A 55 -16.89 -5.70 14.50
N ILE A 56 -16.99 -4.56 13.82
CA ILE A 56 -17.39 -3.29 14.42
C ILE A 56 -18.73 -2.85 13.85
N ARG A 57 -19.57 -2.22 14.65
CA ARG A 57 -20.78 -1.56 14.16
C ARG A 57 -20.46 -0.11 13.81
N HIS A 58 -20.49 0.19 12.53
CA HIS A 58 -20.25 1.52 11.98
C HIS A 58 -21.51 2.03 11.28
N ALA A 59 -22.07 3.15 11.74
CA ALA A 59 -23.21 3.83 11.12
C ALA A 59 -24.38 2.89 10.70
N ASP A 60 -24.75 1.95 11.58
CA ASP A 60 -25.82 0.93 11.40
C ASP A 60 -25.47 -0.31 10.56
N ALA A 61 -24.21 -0.48 10.13
CA ALA A 61 -23.74 -1.70 9.48
C ALA A 61 -22.63 -2.39 10.28
N ASP A 62 -22.63 -3.72 10.29
CA ASP A 62 -21.54 -4.51 10.85
C ASP A 62 -20.42 -4.67 9.81
N MET A 63 -19.26 -4.09 10.10
CA MET A 63 -18.07 -4.17 9.26
C MET A 63 -17.12 -5.23 9.81
N THR A 64 -16.75 -6.21 8.97
CA THR A 64 -15.76 -7.22 9.33
C THR A 64 -14.36 -6.74 9.01
N ILE A 65 -13.48 -6.76 10.00
CA ILE A 65 -12.09 -6.34 9.90
C ILE A 65 -11.17 -7.52 10.15
N VAL A 66 -10.28 -7.78 9.19
CA VAL A 66 -9.24 -8.79 9.31
C VAL A 66 -8.01 -8.17 9.95
N ILE A 67 -7.41 -8.89 10.89
CA ILE A 67 -6.18 -8.51 11.60
C ILE A 67 -5.06 -9.48 11.23
N ASN A 68 -3.83 -9.02 11.31
CA ASN A 68 -2.65 -9.85 11.09
C ASN A 68 -1.62 -9.59 12.20
N GLU A 69 -0.47 -10.24 12.11
CA GLU A 69 0.62 -10.10 13.08
C GLU A 69 1.26 -8.70 13.06
N LYS A 70 1.03 -7.92 12.01
CA LYS A 70 1.52 -6.54 11.86
C LYS A 70 0.53 -5.49 12.38
N THR A 71 -0.69 -5.90 12.74
CA THR A 71 -1.69 -4.98 13.27
C THR A 71 -1.25 -4.48 14.64
N VAL A 72 -1.11 -3.17 14.79
CA VAL A 72 -0.78 -2.54 16.07
C VAL A 72 -2.07 -2.28 16.85
N PHE A 73 -2.14 -2.75 18.09
CA PHE A 73 -3.29 -2.53 18.97
C PHE A 73 -2.94 -1.54 20.06
N THR A 74 -3.79 -0.55 20.30
CA THR A 74 -3.67 0.35 21.44
C THR A 74 -4.95 0.41 22.24
N ILE A 75 -4.84 0.69 23.53
CA ILE A 75 -5.95 1.03 24.43
C ILE A 75 -5.64 2.39 25.04
N ASN A 76 -6.53 3.36 24.85
CA ASN A 76 -6.36 4.73 25.35
C ASN A 76 -4.98 5.32 25.00
N GLY A 77 -4.50 5.05 23.79
CA GLY A 77 -3.22 5.54 23.26
C GLY A 77 -1.97 4.77 23.71
N LYS A 78 -2.11 3.71 24.52
CA LYS A 78 -1.00 2.83 24.92
C LYS A 78 -1.05 1.52 24.15
N GLU A 79 0.09 1.06 23.63
CA GLU A 79 0.16 -0.27 23.01
C GLU A 79 -0.29 -1.34 24.01
N ALA A 80 -1.15 -2.24 23.53
CA ALA A 80 -1.77 -3.28 24.32
C ALA A 80 -1.74 -4.60 23.54
N LYS A 81 -1.92 -5.71 24.26
CA LYS A 81 -2.10 -6.99 23.60
C LYS A 81 -3.42 -7.01 22.86
N ARG A 82 -3.45 -7.71 21.73
CA ARG A 82 -4.64 -7.93 20.92
C ARG A 82 -5.84 -8.41 21.73
N GLU A 83 -5.63 -9.36 22.65
CA GLU A 83 -6.67 -9.93 23.51
C GLU A 83 -7.24 -8.92 24.52
N GLU A 84 -6.41 -7.96 24.93
CA GLU A 84 -6.82 -6.91 25.86
C GLU A 84 -7.58 -5.80 25.13
N ALA A 85 -7.15 -5.47 23.92
CA ALA A 85 -7.75 -4.42 23.10
C ALA A 85 -9.09 -4.86 22.49
N LEU A 86 -9.16 -6.07 21.93
CA LEU A 86 -10.36 -6.56 21.25
C LEU A 86 -11.35 -7.18 22.25
N LYS A 87 -12.15 -6.33 22.89
CA LYS A 87 -13.26 -6.76 23.76
C LYS A 87 -14.58 -6.20 23.26
N LYS A 88 -15.62 -7.03 23.34
CA LYS A 88 -16.98 -6.64 22.98
C LYS A 88 -17.43 -5.46 23.85
N GLY A 89 -18.06 -4.46 23.23
CA GLY A 89 -18.55 -3.26 23.91
C GLY A 89 -17.51 -2.15 24.07
N HIS A 90 -16.25 -2.36 23.63
CA HIS A 90 -15.31 -1.25 23.47
C HIS A 90 -15.49 -0.57 22.12
N THR A 91 -15.18 0.72 22.06
CA THR A 91 -15.14 1.46 20.81
C THR A 91 -13.76 1.31 20.19
N ALA A 92 -13.70 0.90 18.93
CA ALA A 92 -12.46 0.78 18.18
C ALA A 92 -12.45 1.76 17.01
N VAL A 93 -11.33 2.45 16.86
CA VAL A 93 -10.97 3.20 15.65
C VAL A 93 -9.93 2.36 14.92
N VAL A 94 -10.25 1.99 13.69
CA VAL A 94 -9.48 1.04 12.92
C VAL A 94 -9.00 1.68 11.65
N LYS A 95 -7.68 1.76 11.54
CA LYS A 95 -7.00 2.11 10.31
C LYS A 95 -6.72 0.83 9.56
N HIS A 96 -7.23 0.72 8.35
CA HIS A 96 -7.02 -0.42 7.50
C HIS A 96 -6.55 0.02 6.11
N GLU A 97 -5.69 -0.80 5.53
CA GLU A 97 -5.28 -0.66 4.14
C GLU A 97 -5.99 -1.77 3.35
N GLY A 98 -6.95 -1.41 2.51
CA GLY A 98 -7.83 -2.39 1.87
C GLY A 98 -8.72 -3.11 2.89
N ARG A 99 -8.53 -4.42 3.10
CA ARG A 99 -9.33 -5.24 4.05
C ARG A 99 -8.59 -5.63 5.33
N ILE A 100 -7.35 -5.19 5.49
CA ILE A 100 -6.46 -5.61 6.57
C ILE A 100 -6.19 -4.41 7.49
N ALA A 101 -6.45 -4.57 8.78
CA ALA A 101 -6.13 -3.55 9.78
C ALA A 101 -4.62 -3.39 9.94
N THR A 102 -4.14 -2.16 9.83
CA THR A 102 -2.77 -1.78 10.14
C THR A 102 -2.66 -1.29 11.58
N ARG A 103 -3.70 -0.63 12.10
CA ARG A 103 -3.77 -0.17 13.48
C ARG A 103 -5.19 -0.15 14.02
N VAL A 104 -5.35 -0.58 15.27
CA VAL A 104 -6.61 -0.59 16.00
C VAL A 104 -6.42 0.17 17.30
N ASP A 105 -6.96 1.38 17.38
CA ASP A 105 -6.96 2.19 18.60
C ASP A 105 -8.30 1.99 19.32
N VAL A 106 -8.26 1.39 20.50
CA VAL A 106 -9.45 1.08 21.30
C VAL A 106 -9.60 2.09 22.43
N THR A 107 -10.81 2.59 22.62
CA THR A 107 -11.19 3.38 23.78
C THR A 107 -12.12 2.56 24.67
N THR A 108 -11.72 2.44 25.94
CA THR A 108 -12.61 1.89 26.97
C THR A 108 -13.60 2.97 27.32
N SER A 109 -14.87 2.80 26.98
CA SER A 109 -15.91 3.65 27.56
C SER A 109 -15.91 3.44 29.08
N PRO A 110 -15.95 4.50 29.89
CA PRO A 110 -16.10 4.39 31.35
C PRO A 110 -17.41 3.70 31.75
#